data_AF-A0A367FT89-F1
#
_entry.id   AF-A0A367FT89-F1
#
_cell.length_a   1.000
_cell.length_b   1.000
_cell.length_c   1.000
_cell.angle_alpha   90.00
_cell.angle_beta   90.00
_cell.angle_gamma   90.00
#
_symmetry.space_group_name_H-M   'P 1'
#
loop_
_entity.id
_entity.type
_entity.pdbx_description
1 polymer ?
#
loop_
_entity_poly.entity_id
_entity_poly.type
_entity_poly.pdbx_seq_one_letter_code
_entity_poly.pdbx_strand_id
1 'polypeptide(L)'
;VDLTGWNDKDNTLLWRKAWADFTNDFLERNGSPERIDHRSNAERGIDEIPTVHMGVAACQMEKKGIATEKGELNRSIQKTNRLIREIRAQIGKLKEWIADLFKAWETAPKQPPQSPNLANLLMKYLSVQREKSRKYSQRWQQQHTADELKIIAAAVNYLSEHGISNLDELDASLSSVSDRAYSIREGMKTAEQRMKELQ
;
A
#
# COMPACT_ATOMS: atom_id res chain seq x y z
N VAL A 1 -26.23 -43.95 -28.69
CA VAL A 1 -25.46 -43.05 -29.59
C VAL A 1 -26.17 -41.72 -29.58
N ASP A 2 -25.51 -40.65 -29.14
CA ASP A 2 -26.05 -39.28 -29.30
C ASP A 2 -25.79 -38.85 -30.75
N LEU A 3 -26.85 -38.62 -31.50
CA LEU A 3 -26.80 -38.29 -32.94
C LEU A 3 -26.81 -36.78 -33.19
N THR A 4 -27.10 -35.98 -32.16
CA THR A 4 -27.42 -34.56 -32.30
C THR A 4 -26.49 -33.66 -31.49
N GLY A 5 -25.80 -34.21 -30.49
CA GLY A 5 -24.94 -33.46 -29.58
C GLY A 5 -25.73 -32.48 -28.69
N TRP A 6 -27.06 -32.60 -28.62
CA TRP A 6 -27.91 -31.68 -27.87
C TRP A 6 -27.69 -31.75 -26.36
N ASN A 7 -27.22 -32.90 -25.87
CA ASN A 7 -26.95 -33.10 -24.44
C ASN A 7 -25.51 -32.78 -24.04
N ASP A 8 -24.68 -32.32 -24.99
CA ASP A 8 -23.33 -31.87 -24.70
C ASP A 8 -23.38 -30.55 -23.91
N LYS A 9 -22.76 -30.55 -22.72
CA LYS A 9 -22.73 -29.39 -21.84
C LYS A 9 -21.91 -28.25 -22.43
N ASP A 10 -20.91 -28.54 -23.26
CA ASP A 10 -20.04 -27.54 -23.86
C ASP A 10 -20.82 -26.66 -24.86
N ASN A 11 -21.88 -27.20 -25.48
CA ASN A 11 -22.78 -26.46 -26.35
C ASN A 11 -23.62 -25.39 -25.62
N THR A 12 -23.76 -25.49 -24.30
CA THR A 12 -24.56 -24.55 -23.51
C THR A 12 -24.02 -23.12 -23.62
N LEU A 13 -22.70 -22.94 -23.57
CA LEU A 13 -22.08 -21.61 -23.66
C LEU A 13 -22.22 -21.04 -25.06
N LEU A 14 -22.03 -21.87 -26.09
CA LEU A 14 -22.21 -21.50 -27.49
C LEU A 14 -23.63 -20.99 -27.75
N TRP A 15 -24.65 -21.71 -27.28
CA TRP A 15 -26.04 -21.32 -27.48
C TRP A 15 -26.44 -20.08 -26.69
N ARG A 16 -25.98 -19.95 -25.43
CA ARG A 16 -26.24 -18.73 -24.64
C ARG A 16 -25.62 -17.50 -25.28
N LYS A 17 -24.40 -17.63 -25.81
CA LYS A 17 -23.74 -16.57 -26.57
C LYS A 17 -24.54 -16.23 -27.83
N ALA A 18 -24.84 -17.22 -28.67
CA ALA A 18 -25.57 -17.00 -29.91
C ALA A 18 -26.94 -16.33 -29.64
N TRP A 19 -27.66 -16.77 -28.63
CA TRP A 19 -28.93 -16.16 -28.24
C TRP A 19 -28.78 -14.70 -27.79
N ALA A 20 -27.77 -14.40 -26.97
CA ALA A 20 -27.49 -13.03 -26.55
C ALA A 20 -27.15 -12.13 -27.74
N ASP A 21 -26.30 -12.61 -28.67
CA ASP A 21 -25.90 -11.90 -29.88
C ASP A 21 -27.12 -11.58 -30.77
N PHE A 22 -27.93 -12.60 -31.11
CA PHE A 22 -29.15 -12.38 -31.91
C PHE A 22 -30.16 -11.44 -31.24
N THR A 23 -30.30 -11.51 -29.92
CA THR A 23 -31.22 -10.64 -29.19
C THR A 23 -30.72 -9.20 -29.19
N ASN A 24 -29.42 -8.99 -29.01
CA ASN A 24 -28.81 -7.65 -29.05
C ASN A 24 -28.92 -7.02 -30.45
N ASP A 25 -28.72 -7.79 -31.51
CA ASP A 25 -28.92 -7.32 -32.89
C ASP A 25 -30.37 -6.84 -33.10
N PHE A 26 -31.34 -7.57 -32.56
CA PHE A 26 -32.75 -7.17 -32.65
C PHE A 26 -33.04 -5.92 -31.80
N LEU A 27 -32.51 -5.83 -30.58
CA LEU A 27 -32.66 -4.65 -29.73
C LEU A 27 -32.09 -3.40 -30.40
N GLU A 28 -30.91 -3.51 -31.02
CA GLU A 28 -30.27 -2.41 -31.75
C GLU A 28 -31.10 -1.97 -32.96
N ARG A 29 -31.60 -2.91 -33.77
CA ARG A 29 -32.48 -2.59 -34.93
C ARG A 29 -33.77 -1.87 -34.53
N ASN A 30 -34.25 -2.10 -33.32
CA ASN A 30 -35.44 -1.43 -32.78
C ASN A 30 -35.11 -0.17 -31.95
N GLY A 31 -33.84 0.24 -31.88
CA GLY A 31 -33.42 1.44 -31.16
C GLY A 31 -33.42 1.31 -29.63
N SER A 32 -33.44 0.09 -29.09
CA SER A 32 -33.37 -0.17 -27.65
C SER A 32 -31.93 -0.06 -27.14
N PRO A 33 -31.64 0.72 -26.08
CA PRO A 33 -30.30 0.84 -25.52
C PRO A 33 -29.86 -0.36 -24.66
N GLU A 34 -30.79 -1.21 -24.25
CA GLU A 34 -30.52 -2.39 -23.41
C GLU A 34 -29.63 -3.40 -24.14
N ARG A 35 -28.74 -4.06 -23.39
CA ARG A 35 -27.88 -5.13 -23.89
C ARG A 35 -27.87 -6.30 -22.93
N ILE A 36 -27.90 -7.50 -23.50
CA ILE A 36 -27.86 -8.76 -22.79
C ILE A 36 -26.45 -9.35 -22.91
N ASP A 37 -25.89 -9.80 -21.80
CA ASP A 37 -24.61 -10.51 -21.77
C ASP A 37 -24.88 -11.92 -21.18
N HIS A 38 -24.33 -12.94 -21.84
CA HIS A 38 -24.46 -14.33 -21.42
C HIS A 38 -23.51 -14.69 -20.27
N ARG A 39 -22.50 -13.85 -20.02
CA ARG A 39 -21.51 -14.02 -18.97
C ARG A 39 -22.07 -13.62 -17.61
N SER A 40 -21.55 -14.25 -16.58
CA SER A 40 -21.81 -13.89 -15.19
C SER A 40 -21.24 -12.50 -14.85
N ASN A 41 -21.74 -11.89 -13.76
CA ASN A 41 -21.19 -10.62 -13.25
C ASN A 41 -19.68 -10.71 -12.98
N ALA A 42 -19.21 -11.84 -12.44
CA ALA A 42 -17.80 -12.08 -12.16
C ALA A 42 -16.94 -12.07 -13.45
N GLU A 43 -17.38 -12.77 -14.50
CA GLU A 43 -16.69 -12.79 -15.80
C GLU A 43 -16.70 -11.41 -16.50
N ARG A 44 -17.64 -10.54 -16.15
CA ARG A 44 -17.72 -9.16 -16.65
C ARG A 44 -16.93 -8.16 -15.78
N GLY A 45 -16.36 -8.59 -14.65
CA GLY A 45 -15.69 -7.69 -13.69
C GLY A 45 -16.66 -6.75 -12.96
N ILE A 46 -17.93 -7.15 -12.84
CA ILE A 46 -18.97 -6.42 -12.15
C ILE A 46 -19.06 -6.95 -10.72
N ASP A 47 -18.71 -6.12 -9.74
CA ASP A 47 -18.75 -6.50 -8.31
C ASP A 47 -20.15 -6.35 -7.69
N GLU A 48 -21.19 -6.21 -8.53
CA GLU A 48 -22.57 -6.11 -8.07
C GLU A 48 -23.16 -7.49 -7.76
N ILE A 49 -23.91 -7.55 -6.66
CA ILE A 49 -24.61 -8.75 -6.22
C ILE A 49 -25.81 -8.98 -7.14
N PRO A 50 -25.97 -10.18 -7.75
CA PRO A 50 -27.09 -10.48 -8.61
C PRO A 50 -28.39 -10.61 -7.81
N THR A 51 -29.50 -10.13 -8.38
CA THR A 51 -30.84 -10.29 -7.78
C THR A 51 -31.37 -11.70 -7.95
N VAL A 52 -32.23 -12.14 -7.03
CA VAL A 52 -32.87 -13.45 -7.08
C VAL A 52 -34.16 -13.38 -7.91
N HIS A 53 -34.38 -14.38 -8.77
CA HIS A 53 -35.63 -14.49 -9.52
C HIS A 53 -36.82 -14.69 -8.56
N MET A 54 -37.80 -13.78 -8.62
CA MET A 54 -38.94 -13.77 -7.70
C MET A 54 -39.92 -14.93 -7.94
N GLY A 55 -40.15 -15.31 -9.19
CA GLY A 55 -41.23 -16.22 -9.57
C GLY A 55 -42.60 -15.53 -9.63
N VAL A 56 -43.55 -16.19 -10.29
CA VAL A 56 -44.88 -15.62 -10.60
C VAL A 56 -45.68 -15.28 -9.34
N ALA A 57 -45.70 -16.17 -8.34
CA ALA A 57 -46.46 -15.98 -7.11
C ALA A 57 -45.99 -14.75 -6.32
N ALA A 58 -44.67 -14.62 -6.09
CA ALA A 58 -44.12 -13.48 -5.37
C ALA A 58 -44.34 -12.16 -6.13
N CYS A 59 -44.22 -12.17 -7.46
CA CYS A 59 -44.50 -10.99 -8.29
C CYS A 59 -45.96 -10.53 -8.17
N GLN A 60 -46.92 -11.47 -8.17
CA GLN A 60 -48.34 -11.14 -8.01
C GLN A 60 -48.66 -10.57 -6.62
N MET A 61 -48.02 -11.08 -5.56
CA MET A 61 -48.19 -10.57 -4.20
C MET A 61 -47.65 -9.14 -4.08
N GLU A 62 -46.45 -8.85 -4.60
CA GLU A 62 -45.89 -7.49 -4.60
C GLU A 62 -46.75 -6.51 -5.42
N LYS A 63 -47.31 -6.95 -6.56
CA LYS A 63 -48.25 -6.12 -7.36
C LYS A 63 -49.50 -5.74 -6.58
N LYS A 64 -49.92 -6.56 -5.62
CA LYS A 64 -51.04 -6.28 -4.70
C LYS A 64 -50.61 -5.47 -3.47
N GLY A 65 -49.35 -5.05 -3.40
CA GLY A 65 -48.78 -4.31 -2.26
C GLY A 65 -48.38 -5.17 -1.07
N ILE A 66 -48.38 -6.50 -1.21
CA ILE A 66 -47.95 -7.42 -0.15
C ILE A 66 -46.45 -7.70 -0.31
N ALA A 67 -45.66 -7.26 0.67
CA ALA A 67 -44.23 -7.49 0.68
C ALA A 67 -43.91 -8.98 0.82
N THR A 68 -42.99 -9.46 0.00
CA THR A 68 -42.47 -10.83 -0.02
C THR A 68 -41.01 -10.83 0.41
N GLU A 69 -40.56 -11.94 1.01
CA GLU A 69 -39.16 -12.11 1.43
C GLU A 69 -38.19 -11.92 0.25
N LYS A 70 -38.51 -12.52 -0.91
CA LYS A 70 -37.70 -12.37 -2.14
C LYS A 70 -37.69 -10.93 -2.66
N GLY A 71 -38.82 -10.22 -2.58
CA GLY A 71 -38.89 -8.81 -2.94
C GLY A 71 -38.04 -7.93 -2.03
N GLU A 72 -38.09 -8.18 -0.72
CA GLU A 72 -37.27 -7.46 0.26
C GLU A 72 -35.78 -7.73 0.08
N LEU A 73 -35.41 -8.99 -0.17
CA LEU A 73 -34.05 -9.37 -0.49
C LEU A 73 -33.54 -8.61 -1.72
N ASN A 74 -34.31 -8.54 -2.80
CA ASN A 74 -33.93 -7.79 -4.00
C ASN A 74 -33.82 -6.28 -3.75
N ARG A 75 -34.70 -5.70 -2.93
CA ARG A 75 -34.59 -4.28 -2.51
C ARG A 75 -33.30 -4.04 -1.72
N SER A 76 -32.95 -4.94 -0.81
CA SER A 76 -31.70 -4.89 -0.05
C SER A 76 -30.48 -5.00 -0.97
N ILE A 77 -30.46 -5.97 -1.87
CA ILE A 77 -29.41 -6.15 -2.89
C ILE A 77 -29.23 -4.87 -3.72
N GLN A 78 -30.32 -4.26 -4.18
CA GLN A 78 -30.25 -3.00 -4.95
C GLN A 78 -29.66 -1.85 -4.14
N LYS A 79 -30.01 -1.71 -2.86
CA LYS A 79 -29.41 -0.70 -1.96
C LYS A 79 -27.91 -0.95 -1.80
N THR A 80 -27.50 -2.20 -1.57
CA THR A 80 -26.10 -2.59 -1.46
C THR A 80 -25.32 -2.30 -2.75
N ASN A 81 -25.88 -2.62 -3.92
CA ASN A 81 -25.22 -2.34 -5.20
C ASN A 81 -25.06 -0.82 -5.46
N ARG A 82 -25.99 0.02 -4.99
CA ARG A 82 -25.81 1.49 -5.04
C ARG A 82 -24.60 1.92 -4.21
N LEU A 83 -24.48 1.43 -2.98
CA LEU A 83 -23.33 1.71 -2.11
C LEU A 83 -22.01 1.22 -2.73
N ILE A 84 -21.98 0.02 -3.31
CA ILE A 84 -20.80 -0.52 -4.01
C ILE A 84 -20.34 0.41 -5.13
N ARG A 85 -21.27 0.93 -5.94
CA ARG A 85 -20.94 1.89 -7.02
C ARG A 85 -20.39 3.20 -6.47
N GLU A 86 -20.98 3.74 -5.40
CA GLU A 86 -20.52 4.96 -4.76
C GLU A 86 -19.10 4.82 -4.20
N ILE A 87 -18.82 3.72 -3.49
CA ILE A 87 -17.48 3.41 -2.97
C ILE A 87 -16.47 3.30 -4.11
N ARG A 88 -16.81 2.58 -5.19
CA ARG A 88 -15.93 2.44 -6.36
C ARG A 88 -15.63 3.79 -7.00
N ALA A 89 -16.62 4.68 -7.11
CA ALA A 89 -16.43 6.03 -7.62
C ALA A 89 -15.51 6.88 -6.72
N GLN A 90 -15.66 6.78 -5.40
CA GLN A 90 -14.76 7.46 -4.45
C GLN A 90 -13.32 6.95 -4.55
N ILE A 91 -13.13 5.64 -4.65
CA ILE A 91 -11.81 5.03 -4.87
C ILE A 91 -11.18 5.55 -6.18
N GLY A 92 -11.98 5.66 -7.26
CA GLY A 92 -11.53 6.24 -8.52
C GLY A 92 -10.98 7.67 -8.35
N LYS A 93 -11.76 8.54 -7.71
CA LYS A 93 -11.33 9.93 -7.41
C LYS A 93 -10.07 9.99 -6.56
N LEU A 94 -9.95 9.11 -5.56
CA LEU A 94 -8.75 9.04 -4.71
C LEU A 94 -7.52 8.62 -5.51
N LYS A 95 -7.67 7.65 -6.43
CA LYS A 95 -6.58 7.22 -7.31
C LYS A 95 -6.12 8.34 -8.23
N GLU A 96 -7.06 9.09 -8.82
CA GLU A 96 -6.75 10.26 -9.64
C GLU A 96 -6.00 11.32 -8.82
N TRP A 97 -6.50 11.64 -7.62
CA TRP A 97 -5.85 12.59 -6.72
C TRP A 97 -4.42 12.15 -6.33
N ILE A 98 -4.21 10.87 -6.02
CA ILE A 98 -2.87 10.32 -5.75
C ILE A 98 -1.97 10.44 -6.98
N ALA A 99 -2.47 10.14 -8.18
CA ALA A 99 -1.71 10.25 -9.41
C ALA A 99 -1.29 11.71 -9.68
N ASP A 100 -2.19 12.66 -9.44
CA ASP A 100 -1.89 14.09 -9.59
C ASP A 100 -0.89 14.58 -8.55
N LEU A 101 -0.95 14.07 -7.31
CA LEU A 101 0.10 14.30 -6.32
C LEU A 101 1.45 13.77 -6.81
N PHE A 102 1.54 12.53 -7.27
CA PHE A 102 2.82 11.98 -7.75
C PHE A 102 3.39 12.80 -8.91
N LYS A 103 2.56 13.25 -9.86
CA LYS A 103 3.00 14.17 -10.92
C LYS A 103 3.52 15.49 -10.36
N ALA A 104 2.85 16.07 -9.36
CA ALA A 104 3.31 17.28 -8.69
C ALA A 104 4.66 17.08 -8.00
N TRP A 105 4.90 15.91 -7.40
CA TRP A 105 6.20 15.56 -6.79
C TRP A 105 7.30 15.33 -7.82
N GLU A 106 7.00 14.75 -8.97
CA GLU A 106 7.96 14.53 -10.06
C GLU A 106 8.35 15.85 -10.77
N THR A 107 7.40 16.77 -10.90
CA THR A 107 7.59 18.08 -11.53
C THR A 107 8.10 19.14 -10.55
N ALA A 108 8.01 18.88 -9.24
CA ALA A 108 8.60 19.76 -8.24
C ALA A 108 10.12 19.85 -8.50
N PRO A 109 10.71 21.06 -8.41
CA PRO A 109 12.15 21.19 -8.47
C PRO A 109 12.73 20.27 -7.41
N LYS A 110 13.56 19.29 -7.83
CA LYS A 110 14.29 18.41 -6.93
C LYS A 110 14.99 19.32 -5.93
N GLN A 111 14.45 19.40 -4.71
CA GLN A 111 15.28 19.88 -3.61
C GLN A 111 16.51 18.98 -3.65
N PRO A 112 17.74 19.54 -3.66
CA PRO A 112 18.93 18.71 -3.57
C PRO A 112 18.66 17.72 -2.43
N PRO A 113 18.92 16.41 -2.63
CA PRO A 113 18.55 15.39 -1.67
C PRO A 113 19.02 15.90 -0.33
N GLN A 114 18.09 16.37 0.50
CA GLN A 114 18.40 16.67 1.88
C GLN A 114 18.46 15.29 2.50
N SER A 115 19.56 14.57 2.21
CA SER A 115 20.08 13.57 3.11
C SER A 115 19.90 14.19 4.48
N PRO A 116 19.06 13.60 5.36
CA PRO A 116 18.60 14.27 6.55
C PRO A 116 19.83 14.84 7.24
N ASN A 117 19.92 16.18 7.22
CA ASN A 117 21.14 16.90 7.60
C ASN A 117 21.60 16.30 8.91
N LEU A 118 22.87 15.90 9.01
CA LEU A 118 23.38 15.18 10.18
C LEU A 118 23.04 15.93 11.48
N ALA A 119 22.95 17.26 11.42
CA ALA A 119 22.41 18.11 12.48
C ALA A 119 20.95 17.78 12.87
N ASN A 120 20.04 17.62 11.90
CA ASN A 120 18.65 17.24 12.15
C ASN A 120 18.53 15.84 12.77
N LEU A 121 19.37 14.88 12.36
CA LEU A 121 19.41 13.54 12.96
C LEU A 121 19.94 13.58 14.40
N LEU A 122 21.01 14.35 14.65
CA LEU A 122 21.55 14.58 15.99
C LEU A 122 20.50 15.24 16.90
N MET A 123 19.76 16.22 16.39
CA MET A 123 18.67 16.88 17.11
C MET A 123 17.50 15.94 17.43
N LYS A 124 17.15 15.04 16.51
CA LYS A 124 16.13 14.01 16.74
C LYS A 124 16.60 12.93 17.73
N TYR A 125 17.86 12.52 17.67
CA TYR A 125 18.45 11.60 18.65
C TYR A 125 18.39 12.19 20.07
N LEU A 126 18.75 13.47 20.19
CA LEU A 126 18.65 14.26 21.44
C LEU A 126 17.25 14.32 22.03
N SER A 127 16.23 14.60 21.21
CA SER A 127 14.87 14.67 21.73
C SER A 127 14.42 13.34 22.31
N VAL A 128 14.83 12.23 21.70
CA VAL A 128 14.56 10.87 22.20
C VAL A 128 15.34 10.58 23.49
N GLN A 129 16.61 11.01 23.60
CA GLN A 129 17.38 10.85 24.84
C GLN A 129 16.78 11.68 26.00
N ARG A 130 16.34 12.91 25.72
CA ARG A 130 15.65 13.76 26.70
C ARG A 130 14.35 13.17 27.20
N GLU A 131 13.59 12.48 26.35
CA GLU A 131 12.37 11.80 26.80
C GLU A 131 12.66 10.65 27.76
N LYS A 132 13.76 9.91 27.54
CA LYS A 132 14.19 8.84 28.46
C LYS A 132 14.61 9.38 29.83
N SER A 133 15.23 10.57 29.88
CA SER A 133 15.70 11.19 31.12
C SER A 133 14.63 11.90 31.95
N ARG A 134 13.38 12.04 31.44
CA ARG A 134 12.26 12.63 32.19
C ARG A 134 11.93 11.93 33.51
N LYS A 135 12.38 10.68 33.69
CA LYS A 135 12.20 9.89 34.92
C LYS A 135 13.07 10.35 36.10
N TYR A 136 14.08 11.18 35.85
CA TYR A 136 15.03 11.62 36.87
C TYR A 136 14.72 13.03 37.40
N SER A 137 15.36 13.44 38.50
CA SER A 137 15.14 14.73 39.14
C SER A 137 15.55 15.92 38.26
N GLN A 138 14.92 17.08 38.48
CA GLN A 138 15.17 18.31 37.69
C GLN A 138 16.65 18.71 37.68
N ARG A 139 17.35 18.54 38.80
CA ARG A 139 18.78 18.88 38.95
C ARG A 139 19.68 17.90 38.18
N TRP A 140 19.36 16.61 38.21
CA TRP A 140 20.04 15.60 37.40
C TRP A 140 19.84 15.86 35.91
N GLN A 141 18.61 16.19 35.50
CA GLN A 141 18.30 16.57 34.12
C GLN A 141 19.15 17.76 33.68
N GLN A 142 19.18 18.86 34.44
CA GLN A 142 19.96 20.06 34.09
C GLN A 142 21.46 19.78 33.93
N GLN A 143 22.05 18.99 34.83
CA GLN A 143 23.47 18.66 34.77
C GLN A 143 23.79 17.73 33.58
N HIS A 144 22.99 16.69 33.36
CA HIS A 144 23.13 15.82 32.20
C HIS A 144 22.85 16.53 30.88
N THR A 145 21.98 17.55 30.85
CA THR A 145 21.74 18.32 29.62
C THR A 145 23.01 19.06 29.20
N ALA A 146 23.77 19.61 30.15
CA ALA A 146 25.02 20.29 29.86
C ALA A 146 26.09 19.33 29.35
N ASP A 147 26.18 18.12 29.92
CA ASP A 147 27.14 17.10 29.49
C ASP A 147 26.77 16.52 28.12
N GLU A 148 25.48 16.27 27.85
CA GLU A 148 24.99 15.87 26.53
C GLU A 148 25.35 16.91 25.46
N LEU A 149 25.04 18.20 25.71
CA LEU A 149 25.34 19.28 24.77
C LEU A 149 26.85 19.40 24.48
N LYS A 150 27.71 19.16 25.47
CA LYS A 150 29.17 19.11 25.25
C LYS A 150 29.58 17.96 24.35
N ILE A 151 29.03 16.76 24.57
CA ILE A 151 29.30 15.59 23.71
C ILE A 151 28.87 15.88 22.27
N ILE A 152 27.74 16.56 22.08
CA ILE A 152 27.24 16.90 20.74
C ILE A 152 28.07 17.99 20.09
N ALA A 153 28.47 19.02 20.84
CA ALA A 153 29.39 20.03 20.30
C ALA A 153 30.71 19.39 19.86
N ALA A 154 31.24 18.44 20.64
CA ALA A 154 32.41 17.67 20.26
C ALA A 154 32.17 16.79 19.01
N ALA A 155 31.01 16.11 18.93
CA ALA A 155 30.66 15.31 17.77
C ALA A 155 30.47 16.15 16.51
N VAL A 156 29.74 17.28 16.59
CA VAL A 156 29.52 18.21 15.47
C VAL A 156 30.84 18.83 15.02
N ASN A 157 31.72 19.23 15.95
CA ASN A 157 33.05 19.73 15.61
C ASN A 157 33.88 18.67 14.89
N TYR A 158 33.91 17.43 15.39
CA TYR A 158 34.62 16.33 14.75
C TYR A 158 34.10 16.08 13.32
N LEU A 159 32.77 16.00 13.16
CA LEU A 159 32.12 15.81 11.87
C LEU A 159 32.42 16.97 10.91
N SER A 160 32.40 18.21 11.40
CA SER A 160 32.74 19.40 10.62
C SER A 160 34.22 19.43 10.21
N GLU A 161 35.14 19.09 11.11
CA GLU A 161 36.59 19.05 10.84
C GLU A 161 36.94 18.00 9.77
N HIS A 162 36.18 16.90 9.74
CA HIS A 162 36.39 15.80 8.81
C HIS A 162 35.55 15.93 7.52
N GLY A 163 34.82 17.03 7.35
CA GLY A 163 34.00 17.29 6.17
C GLY A 163 32.81 16.35 6.01
N ILE A 164 32.34 15.73 7.10
CA ILE A 164 31.24 14.77 7.10
C ILE A 164 29.92 15.54 7.31
N SER A 165 29.17 15.69 6.23
CA SER A 165 27.96 16.52 6.16
C SER A 165 26.67 15.72 5.98
N ASN A 166 26.76 14.48 5.48
CA ASN A 166 25.63 13.61 5.21
C ASN A 166 25.85 12.17 5.74
N LEU A 167 24.78 11.37 5.69
CA LEU A 167 24.78 10.02 6.22
C LEU A 167 25.73 9.08 5.45
N ASP A 168 25.85 9.27 4.13
CA ASP A 168 26.68 8.43 3.27
C ASP A 168 28.17 8.67 3.56
N GLU A 169 28.58 9.92 3.75
CA GLU A 169 29.93 10.31 4.18
C GLU A 169 30.27 9.79 5.58
N LEU A 170 29.29 9.78 6.49
CA LEU A 170 29.44 9.26 7.83
C LEU A 170 29.66 7.74 7.81
N ASP A 171 28.86 7.02 7.02
CA ASP A 171 28.94 5.56 6.87
C ASP A 171 30.27 5.13 6.23
N ALA A 172 30.72 5.85 5.19
CA ALA A 172 32.02 5.64 4.58
C ALA A 172 33.17 5.86 5.58
N SER A 173 33.08 6.90 6.42
CA SER A 173 34.09 7.19 7.45
C SER A 173 34.12 6.11 8.54
N LEU A 174 32.94 5.65 8.99
CA LEU A 174 32.80 4.55 9.94
C LEU A 174 33.42 3.26 9.40
N SER A 175 33.12 2.92 8.15
CA SER A 175 33.66 1.74 7.47
C SER A 175 35.19 1.77 7.41
N SER A 176 35.77 2.91 7.03
CA SER A 176 37.23 3.10 7.03
C SER A 176 37.86 2.94 8.42
N VAL A 177 37.22 3.48 9.47
CA VAL A 177 37.71 3.33 10.84
C VAL A 177 37.62 1.89 11.32
N SER A 178 36.54 1.16 11.00
CA SER A 178 36.42 -0.26 11.35
C SER A 178 37.48 -1.11 10.67
N ASP A 179 37.80 -0.84 9.39
CA ASP A 179 38.83 -1.57 8.64
C ASP A 179 40.22 -1.36 9.24
N ARG A 180 40.53 -0.12 9.66
CA ARG A 180 41.77 0.19 10.38
C ARG A 180 41.84 -0.50 11.73
N ALA A 181 40.75 -0.49 12.50
CA ALA A 181 40.70 -1.17 13.80
C ALA A 181 40.88 -2.69 13.66
N TYR A 182 40.27 -3.28 12.64
CA TYR A 182 40.44 -4.70 12.32
C TYR A 182 41.89 -5.03 11.96
N SER A 183 42.52 -4.20 11.12
CA SER A 183 43.93 -4.37 10.72
C SER A 183 44.88 -4.27 11.92
N ILE A 184 44.66 -3.33 12.84
CA ILE A 184 45.46 -3.19 14.07
C ILE A 184 45.28 -4.43 14.96
N ARG A 185 44.05 -4.92 15.10
CA ARG A 185 43.75 -6.12 15.91
C ARG A 185 44.41 -7.38 15.36
N GLU A 186 44.37 -7.58 14.05
CA GLU A 186 45.08 -8.68 13.37
C GLU A 186 46.60 -8.55 13.56
N GLY A 187 47.15 -7.34 13.43
CA GLY A 187 48.57 -7.08 13.70
C GLY A 187 48.96 -7.40 15.14
N MET A 188 48.15 -6.99 16.13
CA MET A 188 48.37 -7.33 17.54
C MET A 188 48.31 -8.83 17.78
N LYS A 189 47.35 -9.53 17.20
CA LYS A 189 47.22 -10.99 17.33
C LYS A 189 48.43 -11.72 16.74
N THR A 190 48.92 -11.24 15.59
CA THR A 190 50.16 -11.75 14.97
C THR A 190 51.38 -11.50 15.85
N ALA A 191 51.50 -10.31 16.44
CA ALA A 191 52.57 -9.98 17.37
C ALA A 191 52.50 -10.83 18.64
N GLU A 192 51.30 -11.08 19.18
CA GLU A 192 51.09 -11.95 20.33
C GLU A 192 51.47 -13.40 20.04
N GLN A 193 51.13 -13.93 18.87
CA GLN A 193 51.54 -15.27 18.44
C GLN A 193 53.06 -15.40 18.34
N ARG A 194 53.75 -14.42 17.75
CA ARG A 194 55.22 -14.40 17.66
C ARG A 194 55.88 -14.34 19.05
N MET A 195 55.30 -13.59 20.00
CA MET A 195 55.81 -13.55 21.37
C MET A 195 55.70 -14.90 22.07
N LYS A 196 54.63 -15.68 21.82
CA LYS A 196 54.47 -17.03 22.39
C LYS A 196 55.43 -18.06 21.79
N GLU A 197 55.82 -17.92 20.52
CA GLU A 197 56.79 -18.81 19.88
C GLU A 197 58.24 -18.56 20.35
N LEU A 198 58.53 -17.37 20.88
CA LEU A 198 59.85 -16.98 21.39
C LEU A 198 60.04 -17.23 22.90
N GLN A 199 59.01 -17.74 23.59
CA GLN A 199 59.02 -18.13 25.01
C GLN A 199 59.12 -19.65 25.16
#